data_AF-A0AAV6HC80-F1
#
_entry.id   AF-A0AAV6HC80-F1
#
_cell.length_a   1.000
_cell.length_b   1.000
_cell.length_c   1.000
_cell.angle_alpha   90.00
_cell.angle_beta   90.00
_cell.angle_gamma   90.00
#
_symmetry.space_group_name_H-M   'P 1'
#
loop_
_entity.id
_entity.type
_entity.pdbx_description
1 polymer ?
#
loop_
_entity_poly.entity_id
_entity_poly.type
_entity_poly.pdbx_seq_one_letter_code
_entity_poly.pdbx_strand_id
1 'polypeptide(L)'
;MVIEDEETPIGLTLDDTKPDGSKPCIMGFILARKCRKLCILTKEERKKMICDIYSKVLSTEEALHPCHYEEKNWCEEEYSGGCYTAYYPPGILTQFGRVLREPEGRLYFAGTETATEWSGYMEGAVQAGERAAREIMCAMGKITSNQIWKPEPESEDVPALPFVTTFWERNLPSVGGFLKLMRVSTVLSVVAVTSLIAYKKGLFPRT
;
A
#
# COMPACT_ATOMS: atom_id res chain seq x y z
N MET A 1 10.45 7.04 8.11
CA MET A 1 10.40 8.33 7.38
C MET A 1 10.11 8.06 5.91
N VAL A 2 9.43 8.96 5.20
CA VAL A 2 9.18 8.87 3.76
C VAL A 2 10.08 9.88 3.04
N ILE A 3 10.77 9.45 1.99
CA ILE A 3 11.67 10.29 1.18
C ILE A 3 11.12 10.32 -0.24
N GLU A 4 10.49 11.43 -0.62
CA GLU A 4 9.91 11.63 -1.95
C GLU A 4 10.91 12.37 -2.85
N ASP A 5 11.88 11.64 -3.40
CA ASP A 5 12.84 12.14 -4.38
C ASP A 5 13.22 11.00 -5.34
N GLU A 6 13.14 11.23 -6.65
CA GLU A 6 13.48 10.20 -7.65
C GLU A 6 14.97 9.84 -7.67
N GLU A 7 15.85 10.78 -7.28
CA GLU A 7 17.30 10.61 -7.31
C GLU A 7 17.84 9.87 -6.08
N THR A 8 17.02 9.74 -5.03
CA THR A 8 17.44 9.08 -3.78
C THR A 8 17.29 7.56 -3.82
N PRO A 9 18.15 6.81 -3.14
CA PRO A 9 18.09 5.34 -3.17
C PRO A 9 16.87 4.77 -2.44
N ILE A 10 16.46 5.39 -1.33
CA ILE A 10 15.43 4.88 -0.41
C ILE A 10 14.19 5.77 -0.46
N GLY A 11 13.00 5.17 -0.53
CA GLY A 11 11.72 5.90 -0.49
C GLY A 11 10.99 5.82 0.87
N LEU A 12 11.20 4.72 1.61
CA LEU A 12 10.54 4.48 2.89
C LEU A 12 11.54 3.87 3.87
N THR A 13 11.50 4.35 5.11
CA THR A 13 12.28 3.82 6.23
C THR A 13 11.44 3.63 7.48
N LEU A 14 11.88 2.71 8.34
CA LEU A 14 11.40 2.54 9.71
C LEU A 14 12.60 2.39 10.65
N ASP A 15 12.39 2.73 11.91
CA ASP A 15 13.30 2.38 12.99
C ASP A 15 13.26 0.85 13.18
N ASP A 16 14.43 0.20 13.18
CA ASP A 16 14.62 -1.24 13.43
C ASP A 16 15.49 -1.51 14.68
N THR A 17 15.58 -0.51 15.57
CA THR A 17 16.18 -0.63 16.89
C THR A 17 15.45 -1.71 17.68
N LYS A 18 16.21 -2.50 18.44
CA LYS A 18 15.62 -3.61 19.20
C LYS A 18 14.74 -3.05 20.34
N PRO A 19 13.74 -3.82 20.81
CA PRO A 19 12.80 -3.34 21.84
C PRO A 19 13.46 -2.90 23.15
N ASP A 20 14.66 -3.39 23.46
CA ASP A 20 15.47 -3.00 24.62
C ASP A 20 16.29 -1.72 24.40
N GLY A 21 16.13 -1.06 23.24
CA GLY A 21 16.89 0.12 22.83
C GLY A 21 18.30 -0.19 22.32
N SER A 22 18.70 -1.46 22.30
CA SER A 22 20.00 -1.85 21.76
C SER A 22 20.00 -1.89 20.23
N LYS A 23 21.20 -1.81 19.65
CA LYS A 23 21.42 -1.87 18.19
C LYS A 23 20.56 -0.87 17.40
N PRO A 24 20.79 0.45 17.58
CA PRO A 24 20.09 1.46 16.79
C PRO A 24 20.22 1.19 15.29
N CYS A 25 19.11 1.10 14.59
CA CYS A 25 19.07 0.71 13.19
C CYS A 25 17.96 1.42 12.43
N ILE A 26 18.22 1.72 11.16
CA ILE A 26 17.22 2.23 10.22
C ILE A 26 17.08 1.18 9.12
N MET A 27 15.90 0.57 9.03
CA MET A 27 15.54 -0.24 7.88
C MET A 27 15.06 0.68 6.75
N GLY A 28 15.47 0.39 5.52
CA GLY A 28 15.05 1.13 4.34
C GLY A 28 14.81 0.23 3.13
N PHE A 29 13.84 0.61 2.30
CA PHE A 29 13.52 -0.11 1.07
C PHE A 29 14.00 0.63 -0.18
N ILE A 30 14.77 -0.08 -1.03
CA ILE A 30 15.04 0.32 -2.42
C ILE A 30 13.98 -0.35 -3.30
N LEU A 31 13.00 0.43 -3.79
CA LEU A 31 11.80 -0.12 -4.42
C LEU A 31 11.79 0.00 -5.96
N ALA A 32 11.11 -0.95 -6.59
CA ALA A 32 10.74 -0.93 -8.01
C ALA A 32 11.92 -0.63 -8.96
N ARG A 33 11.81 0.44 -9.76
CA ARG A 33 12.83 0.81 -10.76
C ARG A 33 14.17 1.18 -10.12
N LYS A 34 14.17 1.73 -8.90
CA LYS A 34 15.40 2.10 -8.17
C LYS A 34 16.22 0.86 -7.84
N CYS A 35 15.57 -0.24 -7.46
CA CYS A 35 16.24 -1.51 -7.19
C CYS A 35 17.07 -1.95 -8.42
N ARG A 36 16.42 -2.11 -9.58
CA ARG A 36 17.11 -2.48 -10.82
C ARG A 36 18.27 -1.55 -11.20
N LYS A 37 18.13 -0.23 -10.96
CA LYS A 37 19.18 0.75 -11.24
C LYS A 37 20.36 0.66 -10.29
N LEU A 38 20.13 0.32 -9.02
CA LEU A 38 21.15 0.35 -7.97
C LEU A 38 21.78 -1.02 -7.69
N CYS A 39 21.17 -2.12 -8.16
CA CYS A 39 21.74 -3.46 -8.05
C CYS A 39 23.07 -3.62 -8.80
N ILE A 40 23.35 -2.80 -9.83
CA ILE A 40 24.62 -2.83 -10.57
C ILE A 40 25.79 -2.27 -9.75
N LEU A 41 25.51 -1.49 -8.71
CA LEU A 41 26.53 -0.90 -7.84
C LEU A 41 27.06 -1.96 -6.87
N THR A 42 28.18 -1.66 -6.24
CA THR A 42 28.69 -2.45 -5.12
C THR A 42 27.89 -2.18 -3.84
N LYS A 43 27.96 -3.11 -2.88
CA LYS A 43 27.37 -2.97 -1.54
C LYS A 43 27.84 -1.67 -0.84
N GLU A 44 29.12 -1.33 -0.96
CA GLU A 44 29.69 -0.13 -0.33
C GLU A 44 29.24 1.17 -1.00
N GLU A 45 29.09 1.19 -2.33
CA GLU A 45 28.54 2.35 -3.04
C GLU A 45 27.08 2.61 -2.62
N ARG A 46 26.26 1.55 -2.56
CA ARG A 46 24.87 1.65 -2.07
C ARG A 46 24.82 2.15 -0.63
N LYS A 47 25.62 1.54 0.26
CA LYS A 47 25.75 1.95 1.66
C LYS A 47 26.09 3.44 1.77
N LYS A 48 27.09 3.90 1.02
CA LYS A 48 27.49 5.31 1.02
C LYS A 48 26.34 6.22 0.61
N MET A 49 25.67 5.92 -0.51
CA MET A 49 24.53 6.70 -0.98
C MET A 49 23.40 6.76 0.06
N ILE A 50 23.16 5.66 0.77
CA ILE A 50 22.14 5.57 1.82
C ILE A 50 22.54 6.42 3.03
N CYS A 51 23.78 6.34 3.49
CA CYS A 51 24.30 7.19 4.57
C CYS A 51 24.23 8.68 4.22
N ASP A 52 24.63 9.05 3.00
CA ASP A 52 24.60 10.43 2.52
C ASP A 52 23.16 10.97 2.54
N ILE A 53 22.16 10.21 2.07
CA ILE A 53 20.77 10.66 2.12
C ILE A 53 20.22 10.71 3.54
N TYR A 54 20.56 9.76 4.42
CA TYR A 54 20.14 9.79 5.81
C TYR A 54 20.72 11.00 6.54
N SER A 55 21.99 11.32 6.30
CA SER A 55 22.61 12.52 6.87
C SER A 55 21.89 13.80 6.44
N LYS A 56 21.57 13.90 5.14
CA LYS A 56 20.84 15.05 4.59
C LYS A 56 19.43 15.19 5.18
N VAL A 57 18.65 14.10 5.21
CA VAL A 57 17.24 14.18 5.62
C VAL A 57 17.10 14.30 7.14
N LEU A 58 17.94 13.60 7.92
CA LEU A 58 17.95 13.70 9.38
C LEU A 58 18.73 14.91 9.89
N SER A 59 19.41 15.66 9.01
CA SER A 59 20.25 16.80 9.34
C SER A 59 21.33 16.48 10.39
N THR A 60 22.00 15.33 10.26
CA THR A 60 23.09 14.91 11.17
C THR A 60 24.21 14.20 10.44
N GLU A 61 25.46 14.49 10.80
CA GLU A 61 26.64 13.79 10.28
C GLU A 61 26.79 12.38 10.89
N GLU A 62 26.12 12.08 12.00
CA GLU A 62 26.17 10.76 12.65
C GLU A 62 25.74 9.63 11.70
N ALA A 63 24.80 9.92 10.79
CA ALA A 63 24.33 8.99 9.77
C ALA A 63 25.41 8.59 8.74
N LEU A 64 26.50 9.36 8.63
CA LEU A 64 27.66 9.04 7.78
C LEU A 64 28.59 7.99 8.40
N HIS A 65 28.37 7.62 9.66
CA HIS A 65 29.27 6.76 10.43
C HIS A 65 28.58 5.47 10.92
N PRO A 66 28.04 4.62 10.02
CA PRO A 66 27.39 3.38 10.42
C PRO A 66 28.41 2.40 10.99
N CYS A 67 28.09 1.79 12.14
CA CYS A 67 28.91 0.73 12.72
C CYS A 67 28.71 -0.64 12.05
N HIS A 68 27.61 -0.81 11.30
CA HIS A 68 27.28 -2.04 10.56
C HIS A 68 26.38 -1.74 9.36
N TYR A 69 26.34 -2.64 8.37
CA TYR A 69 25.43 -2.51 7.21
C TYR A 69 25.06 -3.88 6.62
N GLU A 70 23.75 -4.11 6.46
CA GLU A 70 23.21 -5.29 5.79
C GLU A 70 22.20 -4.91 4.72
N GLU A 71 22.14 -5.74 3.68
CA GLU A 71 21.17 -5.62 2.60
C GLU A 71 20.81 -7.01 2.05
N LYS A 72 19.61 -7.13 1.48
CA LYS A 72 19.16 -8.32 0.76
C LYS A 72 18.46 -7.91 -0.52
N ASN A 73 19.00 -8.35 -1.66
CA ASN A 73 18.35 -8.19 -2.95
C ASN A 73 17.44 -9.39 -3.24
N TRP A 74 16.14 -9.23 -3.02
CA TRP A 74 15.15 -10.29 -3.29
C TRP A 74 14.93 -10.56 -4.77
N CYS A 75 15.32 -9.66 -5.67
CA CYS A 75 15.20 -9.88 -7.12
C CYS A 75 16.21 -10.91 -7.65
N GLU A 76 17.25 -11.25 -6.89
CA GLU A 76 18.26 -12.26 -7.24
C GLU A 76 17.91 -13.65 -6.70
N GLU A 77 16.87 -13.77 -5.87
CA GLU A 77 16.49 -15.05 -5.28
C GLU A 77 15.70 -15.90 -6.26
N GLU A 78 16.36 -16.91 -6.85
CA GLU A 78 15.77 -17.85 -7.82
C GLU A 78 14.47 -18.50 -7.32
N TYR A 79 14.41 -18.84 -6.03
CA TYR A 79 13.25 -19.50 -5.41
C TYR A 79 12.17 -18.55 -4.91
N SER A 80 12.27 -17.24 -5.20
CA SER A 80 11.25 -16.25 -4.87
C SER A 80 10.84 -15.41 -6.09
N GLY A 81 11.81 -15.01 -6.92
CA GLY A 81 11.60 -14.15 -8.10
C GLY A 81 11.45 -12.66 -7.77
N GLY A 82 11.41 -12.28 -6.49
CA GLY A 82 11.26 -10.91 -6.01
C GLY A 82 10.52 -10.84 -4.67
N CYS A 83 10.24 -9.61 -4.22
CA CYS A 83 9.41 -9.32 -3.05
C CYS A 83 8.59 -8.04 -3.28
N TYR A 84 7.50 -7.79 -2.52
CA TYR A 84 6.95 -8.69 -1.49
C TYR A 84 6.15 -9.86 -2.08
N THR A 85 5.47 -9.61 -3.20
CA THR A 85 4.50 -10.54 -3.80
C THR A 85 4.37 -10.27 -5.30
N ALA A 86 3.64 -11.14 -6.00
CA ALA A 86 3.28 -10.93 -7.38
C ALA A 86 2.37 -9.68 -7.57
N TYR A 87 2.52 -9.00 -8.70
CA TYR A 87 1.58 -7.95 -9.12
C TYR A 87 0.86 -8.36 -10.39
N TYR A 88 -0.32 -7.80 -10.63
CA TYR A 88 -1.12 -8.06 -11.82
C TYR A 88 -0.97 -6.91 -12.83
N PRO A 89 -0.35 -7.15 -13.99
CA PRO A 89 -0.40 -6.20 -15.10
C PRO A 89 -1.84 -5.91 -15.56
N PRO A 90 -2.06 -4.81 -16.29
CA PRO A 90 -3.39 -4.46 -16.81
C PRO A 90 -4.03 -5.61 -17.60
N GLY A 91 -5.29 -5.92 -17.29
CA GLY A 91 -6.09 -6.96 -17.95
C GLY A 91 -5.92 -8.38 -17.41
N ILE A 92 -4.83 -8.68 -16.68
CA ILE A 92 -4.56 -10.06 -16.20
C ILE A 92 -5.59 -10.52 -15.17
N LEU A 93 -5.91 -9.67 -14.20
CA LEU A 93 -6.83 -10.04 -13.12
C LEU A 93 -8.24 -10.35 -13.64
N THR A 94 -8.75 -9.59 -14.61
CA THR A 94 -10.11 -9.81 -15.15
C THR A 94 -10.18 -11.00 -16.11
N GLN A 95 -9.09 -11.29 -16.84
CA GLN A 95 -9.06 -12.44 -17.76
C GLN A 95 -8.77 -13.77 -17.04
N PHE A 96 -7.87 -13.75 -16.04
CA PHE A 96 -7.33 -14.98 -15.43
C PHE A 96 -7.47 -15.06 -13.91
N GLY A 97 -7.86 -13.99 -13.21
CA GLY A 97 -7.89 -13.96 -11.74
C GLY A 97 -8.78 -15.03 -11.09
N ARG A 98 -9.84 -15.47 -11.79
CA ARG A 98 -10.77 -16.49 -11.26
C ARG A 98 -10.11 -17.86 -11.03
N VAL A 99 -9.07 -18.20 -11.78
CA VAL A 99 -8.44 -19.54 -11.73
C VAL A 99 -7.25 -19.59 -10.76
N LEU A 100 -6.88 -18.47 -10.15
CA LEU A 100 -5.66 -18.32 -9.33
C LEU A 100 -5.50 -19.38 -8.24
N ARG A 101 -6.63 -19.86 -7.71
CA ARG A 101 -6.70 -20.86 -6.63
C ARG A 101 -7.65 -22.02 -6.94
N GLU A 102 -8.03 -22.17 -8.21
CA GLU A 102 -8.86 -23.27 -8.67
C GLU A 102 -8.03 -24.56 -8.65
N PRO A 103 -8.46 -25.63 -7.97
CA PRO A 103 -7.73 -26.89 -7.97
C PRO A 103 -7.68 -27.53 -9.36
N GLU A 104 -6.56 -28.15 -9.71
CA GLU A 104 -6.41 -28.96 -10.92
C GLU A 104 -6.26 -30.43 -10.53
N GLY A 105 -7.37 -31.18 -10.60
CA GLY A 105 -7.43 -32.57 -10.16
C GLY A 105 -7.13 -32.72 -8.66
N ARG A 106 -5.93 -33.23 -8.33
CA ARG A 106 -5.46 -33.39 -6.93
C ARG A 106 -4.41 -32.34 -6.54
N LEU A 107 -4.18 -31.34 -7.38
CA LEU A 107 -3.30 -30.22 -7.10
C LEU A 107 -4.13 -29.06 -6.54
N TYR A 108 -3.79 -28.63 -5.33
CA TYR A 108 -4.42 -27.52 -4.64
C TYR A 108 -3.40 -26.40 -4.45
N PHE A 109 -3.84 -25.15 -4.59
CA PHE A 109 -2.95 -23.99 -4.62
C PHE A 109 -3.09 -23.15 -3.35
N ALA A 110 -1.99 -23.11 -2.58
CA ALA A 110 -1.77 -22.21 -1.45
C ALA A 110 -0.87 -21.04 -1.88
N GLY A 111 -0.07 -20.50 -0.95
CA GLY A 111 0.76 -19.31 -1.19
C GLY A 111 -0.04 -18.03 -0.99
N THR A 112 0.62 -16.98 -0.50
CA THR A 112 -0.04 -15.75 -0.07
C THR A 112 -0.83 -15.06 -1.19
N GLU A 113 -0.40 -15.25 -2.44
CA GLU A 113 -1.08 -14.75 -3.65
C GLU A 113 -2.49 -15.30 -3.78
N THR A 114 -2.78 -16.48 -3.22
CA THR A 114 -4.10 -17.13 -3.31
C THR A 114 -5.05 -16.75 -2.16
N ALA A 115 -4.58 -16.00 -1.17
CA ALA A 115 -5.38 -15.53 -0.04
C ALA A 115 -6.49 -14.55 -0.48
N THR A 116 -7.51 -14.39 0.36
CA THR A 116 -8.57 -13.39 0.19
C THR A 116 -8.44 -12.22 1.14
N GLU A 117 -7.68 -12.38 2.23
CA GLU A 117 -7.34 -11.31 3.16
C GLU A 117 -5.82 -11.24 3.29
N TRP A 118 -5.29 -10.01 3.28
CA TRP A 118 -3.84 -9.75 3.39
C TRP A 118 -2.96 -10.57 2.43
N SER A 119 -3.45 -10.81 1.21
CA SER A 119 -2.65 -11.40 0.13
C SER A 119 -1.37 -10.59 -0.10
N GLY A 120 -0.25 -11.30 -0.18
CA GLY A 120 1.10 -10.71 -0.27
C GLY A 120 1.82 -10.55 1.08
N TYR A 121 1.17 -10.91 2.19
CA TYR A 121 1.74 -10.88 3.54
C TYR A 121 1.88 -12.28 4.14
N MET A 122 2.57 -12.38 5.28
CA MET A 122 2.65 -13.62 6.06
C MET A 122 1.25 -14.11 6.48
N GLU A 123 0.34 -13.19 6.83
CA GLU A 123 -1.06 -13.48 7.14
C GLU A 123 -1.76 -14.22 6.00
N GLY A 124 -1.67 -13.68 4.77
CA GLY A 124 -2.21 -14.34 3.59
C GLY A 124 -1.57 -15.72 3.33
N ALA A 125 -0.28 -15.91 3.66
CA ALA A 125 0.38 -17.20 3.50
C ALA A 125 -0.24 -18.26 4.44
N VAL A 126 -0.52 -17.89 5.69
CA VAL A 126 -1.22 -18.75 6.67
C VAL A 126 -2.62 -19.06 6.18
N GLN A 127 -3.42 -18.03 5.88
CA GLN A 127 -4.81 -18.21 5.43
C GLN A 127 -4.90 -19.14 4.21
N ALA A 128 -4.06 -18.90 3.20
CA ALA A 128 -4.03 -19.71 1.98
C ALA A 128 -3.58 -21.15 2.23
N GLY A 129 -2.54 -21.34 3.06
CA GLY A 129 -2.01 -22.66 3.40
C GLY A 129 -3.04 -23.53 4.11
N GLU A 130 -3.67 -22.98 5.16
CA GLU A 130 -4.68 -23.73 5.88
C GLU A 130 -5.93 -23.99 5.04
N ARG A 131 -6.37 -23.02 4.23
CA ARG A 131 -7.51 -23.19 3.32
C ARG A 131 -7.25 -24.32 2.32
N ALA A 132 -6.07 -24.36 1.68
CA ALA A 132 -5.71 -25.44 0.75
C ALA A 132 -5.64 -26.80 1.46
N ALA A 133 -5.11 -26.86 2.69
CA ALA A 133 -5.12 -28.09 3.49
C ALA A 133 -6.56 -28.56 3.78
N ARG A 134 -7.46 -27.63 4.10
CA ARG A 134 -8.88 -27.93 4.32
C ARG A 134 -9.61 -28.35 3.04
N GLU A 135 -9.26 -27.81 1.88
CA GLU A 135 -9.77 -28.30 0.58
C GLU A 135 -9.42 -29.78 0.38
N ILE A 136 -8.18 -30.18 0.67
CA ILE A 136 -7.74 -31.58 0.64
C ILE A 136 -8.50 -32.43 1.66
N MET A 137 -8.62 -31.96 2.91
CA MET A 137 -9.36 -32.68 3.95
C MET A 137 -10.83 -32.89 3.57
N CYS A 138 -11.46 -31.91 2.92
CA CYS A 138 -12.82 -32.02 2.41
C CYS A 138 -12.91 -33.08 1.29
N ALA A 139 -11.96 -33.09 0.35
CA ALA A 139 -11.90 -34.10 -0.70
C ALA A 139 -11.68 -35.53 -0.16
N MET A 140 -10.98 -35.65 0.98
CA MET A 140 -10.81 -36.90 1.72
C MET A 140 -12.02 -37.29 2.59
N GLY A 141 -13.10 -36.49 2.62
CA GLY A 141 -14.28 -36.73 3.45
C GLY A 141 -14.05 -36.55 4.95
N LYS A 142 -12.98 -35.84 5.37
CA LYS A 142 -12.66 -35.60 6.78
C LYS A 142 -13.42 -34.40 7.38
N ILE A 143 -13.78 -33.44 6.53
CA ILE A 143 -14.56 -32.24 6.89
C ILE A 143 -15.59 -31.97 5.80
N THR A 144 -16.57 -31.13 6.11
CA THR A 144 -17.59 -30.67 5.15
C THR A 144 -17.13 -29.40 4.41
N SER A 145 -17.72 -29.12 3.25
CA SER A 145 -17.31 -28.00 2.39
C SER A 145 -17.44 -26.62 3.05
N ASN A 146 -18.42 -26.44 3.94
CA ASN A 146 -18.60 -25.21 4.73
C ASN A 146 -17.50 -25.01 5.79
N GLN A 147 -16.61 -25.99 6.02
CA GLN A 147 -15.48 -25.88 6.93
C GLN A 147 -14.17 -25.53 6.21
N ILE A 148 -14.16 -25.41 4.88
CA ILE A 148 -12.97 -25.05 4.10
C ILE A 148 -12.54 -23.62 4.41
N TRP A 149 -13.48 -22.69 4.35
CA TRP A 149 -13.28 -21.29 4.69
C TRP A 149 -13.71 -21.06 6.12
N LYS A 150 -12.78 -20.59 6.95
CA LYS A 150 -13.03 -20.29 8.36
C LYS A 150 -12.62 -18.86 8.66
N PRO A 151 -13.46 -18.09 9.36
CA PRO A 151 -13.02 -16.82 9.93
C PRO A 151 -12.06 -17.11 11.09
N GLU A 152 -11.05 -16.25 11.22
CA GLU A 152 -10.14 -16.27 12.37
C GLU A 152 -10.73 -15.39 13.48
N PRO A 153 -10.75 -15.84 14.75
CA PRO A 153 -11.06 -14.96 15.87
C PRO A 153 -10.09 -13.78 15.95
N GLU A 154 -10.57 -12.63 16.42
CA GLU A 154 -9.72 -11.46 16.60
C GLU A 154 -8.64 -11.72 17.67
N SER A 155 -7.43 -11.23 17.41
CA SER A 155 -6.31 -11.33 18.36
C SER A 155 -6.58 -10.50 19.63
N GLU A 156 -6.46 -11.13 20.79
CA GLU A 156 -6.59 -10.45 22.09
C GLU A 156 -5.37 -9.55 22.37
N ASP A 157 -4.18 -9.92 21.89
CA ASP A 157 -2.94 -9.20 22.12
C ASP A 157 -2.74 -8.00 21.18
N VAL A 158 -3.30 -8.09 19.97
CA VAL A 158 -3.20 -7.05 18.93
C VAL A 158 -4.59 -6.77 18.35
N PRO A 159 -5.48 -6.11 19.11
CA PRO A 159 -6.84 -5.84 18.66
C PRO A 159 -6.87 -4.80 17.53
N ALA A 160 -7.81 -4.97 16.60
CA ALA A 160 -7.99 -4.06 15.47
C ALA A 160 -8.80 -2.83 15.89
N LEU A 161 -8.15 -1.67 15.89
CA LEU A 161 -8.85 -0.40 16.08
C LEU A 161 -9.58 0.00 14.78
N PRO A 162 -10.82 0.52 14.86
CA PRO A 162 -11.56 0.91 13.66
C PRO A 162 -10.90 2.11 12.97
N PHE A 163 -10.88 2.09 11.63
CA PHE A 163 -10.48 3.26 10.84
C PHE A 163 -11.56 4.36 10.94
N VAL A 164 -11.19 5.48 11.55
CA VAL A 164 -12.09 6.62 11.75
C VAL A 164 -11.74 7.71 10.76
N THR A 165 -12.72 8.19 9.99
CA THR A 165 -12.57 9.38 9.16
C THR A 165 -13.24 10.58 9.81
N THR A 166 -12.72 11.78 9.57
CA THR A 166 -13.30 13.04 10.03
C THR A 166 -14.46 13.48 9.12
N PHE A 167 -15.23 14.46 9.57
CA PHE A 167 -16.23 15.11 8.72
C PHE A 167 -15.60 15.70 7.45
N TRP A 168 -14.46 16.36 7.57
CA TRP A 168 -13.82 17.04 6.44
C TRP A 168 -13.19 16.07 5.44
N GLU A 169 -12.58 14.96 5.90
CA GLU A 169 -12.07 13.92 4.99
C GLU A 169 -13.18 13.32 4.12
N ARG A 170 -14.40 13.18 4.67
CA ARG A 170 -15.55 12.65 3.92
C ARG A 170 -16.22 13.68 3.01
N ASN A 171 -16.24 14.95 3.40
CA ASN A 171 -17.09 15.96 2.76
C ASN A 171 -16.33 17.04 1.98
N LEU A 172 -15.01 17.18 2.16
CA LEU A 172 -14.24 18.09 1.31
C LEU A 172 -14.31 17.62 -0.15
N PRO A 173 -14.62 18.51 -1.10
CA PRO A 173 -14.71 18.12 -2.49
C PRO A 173 -13.32 17.81 -3.04
N SER A 174 -13.25 16.92 -4.04
CA SER A 174 -12.06 16.82 -4.88
C SER A 174 -11.80 18.13 -5.63
N VAL A 175 -10.61 18.30 -6.22
CA VAL A 175 -10.29 19.49 -7.03
C VAL A 175 -11.35 19.73 -8.13
N GLY A 176 -11.78 18.67 -8.83
CA GLY A 176 -12.84 18.77 -9.82
C GLY A 176 -14.21 19.13 -9.22
N GLY A 177 -14.52 18.61 -8.03
CA GLY A 177 -15.71 18.99 -7.27
C GLY A 177 -15.69 20.46 -6.85
N PHE A 178 -14.56 20.95 -6.36
CA PHE A 178 -14.35 22.34 -5.99
C PHE A 178 -14.53 23.28 -7.18
N LEU A 179 -13.93 22.97 -8.33
CA LEU A 179 -14.09 23.77 -9.55
C LEU A 179 -15.55 23.80 -10.03
N LYS A 180 -16.30 22.71 -9.89
CA LYS A 180 -17.75 22.69 -10.17
C LYS A 180 -18.52 23.58 -9.21
N LEU A 181 -18.24 23.50 -7.91
CA LEU A 181 -18.85 24.35 -6.88
C LEU A 181 -18.56 25.83 -7.14
N MET A 182 -17.31 26.17 -7.44
CA MET A 182 -16.90 27.53 -7.79
C MET A 182 -17.66 28.03 -9.02
N ARG A 183 -17.75 27.23 -10.09
CA ARG A 183 -18.53 27.60 -11.28
C ARG A 183 -20.00 27.86 -10.95
N VAL A 184 -20.64 26.98 -10.19
CA VAL A 184 -22.04 27.15 -9.78
C VAL A 184 -22.20 28.41 -8.92
N SER A 185 -21.32 28.61 -7.94
CA SER A 185 -21.33 29.79 -7.09
C SER A 185 -21.17 31.07 -7.92
N THR A 186 -20.22 31.12 -8.86
CA THR A 186 -20.02 32.27 -9.75
C THR A 186 -21.25 32.55 -10.59
N VAL A 187 -21.86 31.52 -11.20
CA VAL A 187 -23.10 31.68 -11.98
C VAL A 187 -24.23 32.23 -11.10
N LEU A 188 -24.43 31.67 -9.90
CA LEU A 188 -25.44 32.16 -8.95
C LEU A 188 -25.18 33.61 -8.54
N SER A 189 -23.92 34.00 -8.30
CA SER A 189 -23.56 35.37 -7.99
C SER A 189 -23.86 36.32 -9.17
N VAL A 190 -23.55 35.93 -10.40
CA VAL A 190 -23.87 36.72 -11.59
C VAL A 190 -25.38 36.90 -11.73
N VAL A 191 -26.16 35.82 -11.58
CA VAL A 191 -27.62 35.89 -11.59
C VAL A 191 -28.12 36.85 -10.53
N ALA A 192 -27.69 36.70 -9.28
CA ALA A 192 -28.10 37.59 -8.18
C ALA A 192 -27.81 39.07 -8.46
N VAL A 193 -26.61 39.39 -8.98
CA VAL A 193 -26.23 40.77 -9.34
C VAL A 193 -27.10 41.30 -10.48
N THR A 194 -27.32 40.51 -11.54
CA THR A 194 -28.16 40.91 -12.67
C THR A 194 -29.62 41.14 -12.26
N SER A 195 -30.18 40.28 -11.41
CA SER A 195 -31.51 40.46 -10.83
C SER A 195 -31.59 41.73 -9.98
N LEU A 196 -30.58 42.03 -9.17
CA LEU A 196 -30.55 43.28 -8.39
C LEU A 196 -30.54 44.53 -9.28
N ILE A 197 -29.75 44.50 -10.37
CA ILE A 197 -29.70 45.60 -11.35
C ILE A 197 -31.05 45.77 -12.04
N ALA A 198 -31.68 44.67 -12.48
CA ALA A 198 -32.98 44.70 -13.13
C ALA A 198 -34.08 45.23 -12.19
N TYR A 199 -34.02 44.90 -10.90
CA TYR A 199 -34.91 45.45 -9.87
C TYR A 199 -34.74 46.96 -9.70
N LYS A 200 -33.50 47.44 -9.55
CA LYS A 200 -33.23 48.89 -9.45
C LYS A 200 -33.67 49.67 -10.69
N LYS A 201 -33.60 49.06 -11.88
CA LYS A 201 -34.04 49.67 -13.14
C LYS A 201 -35.55 49.55 -13.40
N GLY A 202 -36.32 48.97 -12.48
CA GLY A 202 -37.77 48.84 -12.63
C GLY A 202 -38.20 47.85 -13.72
N LEU A 203 -37.32 46.91 -14.10
CA LEU A 203 -37.59 45.89 -15.11
C LEU A 203 -38.38 44.69 -14.57
N PHE A 204 -38.63 44.65 -13.26
CA PHE A 204 -39.59 43.72 -12.66
C PHE A 204 -40.94 44.40 -12.47
N PRO A 205 -42.06 43.69 -12.73
CA PRO A 205 -43.40 44.23 -12.52
C PRO A 205 -43.58 44.65 -11.05
N ARG A 206 -44.03 45.89 -10.84
CA ARG A 206 -44.46 46.36 -9.53
C ARG A 206 -45.85 45.77 -9.27
N THR A 207 -45.94 44.83 -8.34
CA THR A 207 -47.20 44.53 -7.63
C THR A 207 -47.49 45.62 -6.63
#